data_AF-A0A0G1QMK7-F1
#
_entry.id   AF-A0A0G1QMK7-F1
#
_cell.length_a   1.000
_cell.length_b   1.000
_cell.length_c   1.000
_cell.angle_alpha   90.00
_cell.angle_beta   90.00
_cell.angle_gamma   90.00
#
_symmetry.space_group_name_H-M   'P 1'
#
loop_
_entity.id
_entity.type
_entity.pdbx_description
1 polymer ?
#
loop_
_entity_poly.entity_id
_entity_poly.type
_entity_poly.pdbx_seq_one_letter_code
_entity_poly.pdbx_strand_id
1 'polypeptide(L)'
;MRGKQKVKVPYSTFDMSVLEVLAKMGYIDSLQRKGRGVKRIIDIKLKYIERGKPAITNFKFTSIPSRNIYSGYRALKSSHQGYGHYVVSTPKGVFEGGEAKRQKVGGKVLFEIW
;
A
#
# COMPACT_ATOMS: atom_id res chain seq x y z
N MET A 1 14.06 12.16 3.42
CA MET A 1 12.80 12.01 4.19
C MET A 1 12.84 12.90 5.42
N ARG A 2 11.72 13.53 5.83
CA ARG A 2 11.66 14.53 6.94
C ARG A 2 11.42 13.96 8.35
N GLY A 3 11.56 12.65 8.57
CA GLY A 3 11.40 12.03 9.90
C GLY A 3 10.03 12.22 10.57
N LYS A 4 8.96 12.43 9.80
CA LYS A 4 7.63 12.71 10.35
C LYS A 4 7.02 11.45 10.95
N GLN A 5 6.63 11.50 12.22
CA GLN A 5 5.96 10.36 12.87
C GLN A 5 4.51 10.15 12.43
N LYS A 6 3.83 11.23 12.02
CA LYS A 6 2.42 11.22 11.61
C LYS A 6 2.20 12.00 10.32
N VAL A 7 1.30 11.50 9.48
CA VAL A 7 0.90 12.10 8.21
C VAL A 7 -0.61 12.14 8.15
N LYS A 8 -1.18 13.26 7.70
CA LYS A 8 -2.61 13.42 7.48
C LYS A 8 -2.87 13.54 5.99
N VAL A 9 -3.81 12.75 5.48
CA VAL A 9 -4.26 12.80 4.09
C VAL A 9 -5.78 12.93 4.03
N PRO A 10 -6.36 13.48 2.95
CA PRO A 10 -7.80 13.44 2.73
C PRO A 10 -8.32 12.01 2.70
N TYR A 11 -9.57 11.81 3.10
CA TYR A 11 -10.18 10.49 3.05
C TYR A 11 -10.67 10.17 1.64
N SER A 12 -10.20 9.03 1.11
CA SER A 12 -10.76 8.33 -0.03
C SER A 12 -10.97 6.87 0.36
N THR A 13 -12.03 6.24 -0.17
CA THR A 13 -12.25 4.79 0.02
C THR A 13 -11.07 3.99 -0.54
N PHE A 14 -10.50 4.44 -1.66
CA PHE A 14 -9.35 3.78 -2.27
C PHE A 14 -8.10 3.91 -1.42
N ASP A 15 -7.80 5.13 -0.94
CA ASP A 15 -6.62 5.37 -0.09
C ASP A 15 -6.72 4.60 1.22
N MET A 16 -7.92 4.52 1.81
CA MET A 16 -8.15 3.73 3.02
C MET A 16 -7.83 2.25 2.78
N SER A 17 -8.33 1.65 1.69
CA SER A 17 -8.05 0.26 1.35
C SER A 17 -6.56 -0.01 1.13
N VAL A 18 -5.84 0.91 0.45
CA VAL A 18 -4.40 0.79 0.26
C VAL A 18 -3.66 0.85 1.60
N LEU A 19 -4.03 1.81 2.46
CA LEU A 19 -3.41 1.98 3.76
C LEU A 19 -3.67 0.77 4.67
N GLU A 20 -4.87 0.19 4.66
CA GLU A 20 -5.17 -1.04 5.40
C GLU A 20 -4.28 -2.21 4.97
N VAL A 21 -4.01 -2.37 3.67
CA VAL A 21 -3.08 -3.38 3.16
C VAL A 21 -1.66 -3.10 3.66
N LEU A 22 -1.21 -1.85 3.63
CA LEU A 22 0.10 -1.44 4.16
C LEU A 22 0.24 -1.69 5.68
N ALA A 23 -0.83 -1.47 6.45
CA ALA A 23 -0.86 -1.79 7.87
C ALA A 23 -0.81 -3.30 8.13
N LYS A 24 -1.53 -4.11 7.35
CA LYS A 24 -1.47 -5.59 7.44
C LYS A 24 -0.08 -6.14 7.13
N MET A 25 0.64 -5.53 6.19
CA MET A 25 2.04 -5.86 5.89
C MET A 25 3.03 -5.36 6.95
N GLY A 26 2.58 -4.53 7.90
CA GLY A 26 3.41 -4.04 8.98
C GLY A 26 4.29 -2.83 8.64
N TYR A 27 4.01 -2.11 7.54
CA TYR A 27 4.70 -0.87 7.18
C TYR A 27 4.16 0.37 7.92
N ILE A 28 2.91 0.30 8.38
CA ILE A 28 2.23 1.38 9.10
C ILE A 28 1.88 0.87 10.50
N ASP A 29 2.02 1.73 11.51
CA ASP A 29 1.76 1.37 12.91
C ASP A 29 0.27 1.49 13.25
N SER A 30 -0.38 2.59 12.87
CA SER A 30 -1.80 2.79 13.11
C SER A 30 -2.46 3.70 12.07
N LEU A 31 -3.73 3.43 11.79
CA LEU A 31 -4.58 4.23 10.92
C LEU A 31 -5.81 4.69 11.68
N GLN A 32 -6.12 5.98 11.62
CA GLN A 32 -7.31 6.53 12.26
C GLN A 32 -8.06 7.44 11.30
N ARG A 33 -9.33 7.13 11.06
CA ARG A 33 -10.23 8.03 10.33
C ARG A 33 -10.76 9.09 11.28
N LYS A 34 -10.59 10.37 10.93
CA LYS A 34 -11.09 11.52 11.69
C LYS A 34 -11.94 12.44 10.82
N GLY A 35 -12.82 13.21 11.46
CA GLY A 35 -13.67 14.20 10.81
C GLY A 35 -15.03 13.65 10.33
N ARG A 36 -15.92 14.58 9.94
CA ARG A 36 -17.28 14.31 9.45
C ARG A 36 -17.52 15.06 8.14
N GLY A 37 -18.40 14.53 7.28
CA GLY A 37 -18.75 15.13 5.98
C GLY A 37 -17.57 15.28 5.03
N VAL A 38 -17.39 16.48 4.46
CA VAL A 38 -16.36 16.83 3.47
C VAL A 38 -14.95 16.90 4.09
N LYS A 39 -14.85 17.08 5.42
CA LYS A 39 -13.57 17.23 6.15
C LYS A 39 -13.04 15.90 6.70
N ARG A 40 -13.34 14.77 6.04
CA ARG A 40 -12.81 13.45 6.45
C ARG A 40 -11.32 13.38 6.12
N ILE A 41 -10.53 13.00 7.10
CA ILE A 41 -9.08 12.82 6.98
C ILE A 41 -8.68 11.44 7.50
N ILE A 42 -7.56 10.93 6.99
CA ILE A 42 -6.90 9.73 7.47
C ILE A 42 -5.62 10.18 8.17
N ASP A 43 -5.53 9.89 9.47
CA ASP A 43 -4.37 10.11 10.31
C ASP A 43 -3.54 8.82 10.32
N ILE A 44 -2.33 8.89 9.78
CA ILE A 44 -1.45 7.75 9.54
C ILE A 44 -0.26 7.89 10.47
N LYS A 45 -0.01 6.88 11.32
CA LYS A 45 1.20 6.79 12.14
C LYS A 45 2.20 5.88 11.44
N LEU A 46 3.32 6.46 11.01
CA LEU A 46 4.36 5.72 10.30
C LEU A 46 5.16 4.86 11.28
N LYS A 47 5.53 3.66 10.83
CA LYS A 47 6.38 2.76 11.62
C LYS A 47 7.85 3.11 11.38
N TYR A 48 8.58 3.23 12.49
CA TYR A 48 10.03 3.39 12.50
C TYR A 48 10.63 2.21 13.27
N ILE A 49 11.70 1.63 12.72
CA ILE A 49 12.47 0.57 13.36
C ILE A 49 13.53 1.18 14.29
N GLU A 50 14.28 0.31 14.98
CA GLU A 50 15.37 0.72 15.87
C GLU A 50 16.38 1.64 15.17
N ARG A 51 16.89 2.62 15.92
CA ARG A 51 17.76 3.71 15.43
C ARG A 51 17.09 4.72 14.48
N GLY A 52 15.75 4.79 14.46
CA GLY A 52 15.02 5.84 13.74
C GLY A 52 14.96 5.66 12.23
N LYS A 53 15.31 4.48 11.72
CA LYS A 53 15.13 4.14 10.30
C LYS A 53 13.64 3.91 10.03
N PRO A 54 13.09 4.39 8.90
CA PRO A 54 11.71 4.10 8.53
C PRO A 54 11.54 2.61 8.19
N ALA A 55 10.39 2.03 8.52
CA ALA A 55 10.06 0.66 8.10
C ALA A 55 9.84 0.54 6.58
N ILE A 56 9.56 1.66 5.92
CA ILE A 56 9.47 1.78 4.46
C ILE A 56 10.81 2.32 3.98
N THR A 57 11.56 1.52 3.23
CA THR A 57 12.82 1.91 2.63
C THR A 57 12.57 2.76 1.38
N ASN A 58 11.72 2.26 0.48
CA ASN A 58 11.39 2.92 -0.76
C ASN A 58 10.04 2.44 -1.33
N PHE A 59 9.51 3.21 -2.28
CA PHE A 59 8.34 2.82 -3.03
C PHE A 59 8.53 3.20 -4.51
N LYS A 60 7.96 2.41 -5.41
CA LYS A 60 8.00 2.71 -6.85
C LYS A 60 6.67 2.40 -7.49
N PHE A 61 6.10 3.42 -8.13
CA PHE A 61 4.89 3.26 -8.94
C PHE A 61 5.20 2.40 -10.17
N THR A 62 4.53 1.25 -10.25
CA THR A 62 4.64 0.34 -11.39
C THR A 62 3.67 0.75 -12.49
N SER A 63 2.47 1.15 -12.11
CA SER A 63 1.48 1.68 -13.04
C SER A 63 1.33 3.19 -12.85
N ILE A 64 1.64 3.91 -13.91
CA ILE A 64 1.41 5.36 -14.04
C ILE A 64 0.23 5.61 -14.98
N PRO A 65 -0.44 6.78 -14.94
CA PRO A 65 -1.61 7.05 -15.78
C PRO A 65 -1.37 6.85 -17.28
N SER A 66 -0.16 7.16 -17.76
CA SER A 66 0.26 6.96 -19.15
C SER A 66 0.57 5.50 -19.51
N ARG A 67 0.86 4.64 -18.53
CA ARG A 67 1.18 3.24 -18.73
C ARG A 67 0.58 2.37 -17.62
N ASN A 68 -0.61 1.85 -17.91
CA ASN A 68 -1.28 0.92 -17.02
C ASN A 68 -0.69 -0.48 -17.17
N ILE A 69 -0.25 -1.07 -16.06
CA ILE A 69 0.30 -2.42 -16.02
C ILE A 69 -0.70 -3.34 -15.32
N TYR A 70 -1.14 -4.36 -16.04
CA TYR A 70 -2.04 -5.40 -15.52
C TYR A 70 -1.30 -6.73 -15.48
N SER A 71 -1.59 -7.53 -14.47
CA SER A 71 -1.00 -8.85 -14.30
C SER A 71 -2.06 -9.86 -13.84
N GLY A 72 -2.04 -11.04 -14.45
CA GLY A 72 -2.84 -12.18 -14.01
C GLY A 72 -2.22 -12.83 -12.76
N TYR A 73 -3.03 -13.55 -11.98
CA TYR A 73 -2.59 -14.19 -10.73
C TYR A 73 -1.35 -15.11 -10.89
N ARG A 74 -1.18 -15.74 -12.06
CA ARG A 74 -0.03 -16.60 -12.36
C ARG A 74 1.27 -15.81 -12.55
N ALA A 75 1.16 -14.58 -13.06
CA ALA A 75 2.29 -13.72 -13.35
C ALA A 75 2.67 -12.81 -12.16
N LEU A 76 1.87 -12.78 -11.10
CA LEU A 76 2.23 -12.13 -9.84
C LEU A 76 3.38 -12.89 -9.17
N LYS A 77 4.55 -12.27 -9.20
CA LYS A 77 5.78 -12.71 -8.52
C LYS A 77 6.04 -11.81 -7.31
N SER A 78 6.83 -12.28 -6.36
CA SER A 78 7.30 -11.46 -5.25
C SER A 78 8.27 -10.40 -5.74
N SER A 79 8.26 -9.20 -5.15
CA SER A 79 9.22 -8.14 -5.47
C SER A 79 10.54 -8.40 -4.73
N HIS A 80 11.67 -7.91 -5.26
CA HIS A 80 12.99 -7.97 -4.63
C HIS A 80 13.34 -9.34 -4.01
N GLN A 81 13.18 -10.44 -4.76
CA GLN A 81 13.47 -11.80 -4.29
C GLN A 81 12.74 -12.21 -2.98
N GLY A 82 11.57 -11.62 -2.70
CA GLY A 82 10.77 -11.92 -1.52
C GLY A 82 10.85 -10.88 -0.40
N TYR A 83 11.73 -9.87 -0.52
CA TYR A 83 11.85 -8.78 0.45
C TYR A 83 10.88 -7.62 0.21
N GLY A 84 10.28 -7.54 -0.98
CA GLY A 84 9.32 -6.50 -1.34
C GLY A 84 7.94 -7.04 -1.65
N HIS A 85 6.94 -6.17 -1.51
CA HIS A 85 5.55 -6.48 -1.80
C HIS A 85 5.03 -5.66 -2.98
N TYR A 86 4.23 -6.29 -3.83
CA TYR A 86 3.40 -5.59 -4.81
C TYR A 86 2.02 -5.33 -4.23
N VAL A 87 1.48 -4.14 -4.49
CA VAL A 87 0.09 -3.81 -4.20
C VAL A 87 -0.69 -3.82 -5.51
N VAL A 88 -1.76 -4.61 -5.55
CA VAL A 88 -2.55 -4.88 -6.77
C VAL A 88 -3.99 -4.48 -6.54
N SER A 89 -4.53 -3.67 -7.45
CA SER A 89 -5.97 -3.36 -7.49
C SER A 89 -6.67 -4.45 -8.29
N THR A 90 -7.57 -5.18 -7.64
CA THR A 90 -8.36 -6.26 -8.23
C THR A 90 -9.85 -5.92 -8.19
N PRO A 91 -10.70 -6.62 -8.96
CA PRO A 91 -12.16 -6.42 -8.89
C PRO A 91 -12.77 -6.67 -7.50
N LYS A 92 -12.10 -7.46 -6.66
CA LYS A 92 -12.54 -7.78 -5.29
C LYS A 92 -11.99 -6.81 -4.22
N GLY A 93 -11.16 -5.85 -4.62
CA GLY A 93 -10.50 -4.92 -3.71
C GLY A 93 -8.99 -4.81 -3.96
N VAL A 94 -8.31 -4.06 -3.09
CA VAL A 94 -6.86 -3.91 -3.12
C VAL A 94 -6.23 -5.00 -2.27
N PHE A 95 -5.28 -5.74 -2.84
CA PHE A 95 -4.59 -6.82 -2.17
C PHE A 95 -3.08 -6.72 -2.32
N GLU A 96 -2.38 -7.36 -1.39
CA GLU A 96 -0.96 -7.69 -1.52
C GLU A 96 -0.79 -8.78 -2.59
N GLY A 97 0.32 -8.75 -3.33
CA GLY A 97 0.55 -9.64 -4.48
C GLY A 97 0.45 -11.12 -4.13
N GLY A 98 0.93 -11.52 -2.94
CA GLY A 98 0.75 -12.87 -2.40
C GLY A 98 -0.71 -13.22 -2.14
N GLU A 99 -1.46 -12.33 -1.48
CA GLU A 99 -2.91 -12.49 -1.24
C GLU A 99 -3.72 -12.58 -2.53
N ALA A 100 -3.44 -11.72 -3.51
CA ALA A 100 -4.09 -11.77 -4.83
C ALA A 100 -3.85 -13.11 -5.54
N LYS A 101 -2.63 -13.66 -5.41
CA LYS A 101 -2.28 -14.99 -5.93
C LYS A 101 -3.02 -16.11 -5.19
N ARG A 102 -3.14 -16.05 -3.86
CA ARG A 102 -3.93 -17.00 -3.05
C ARG A 102 -5.39 -17.03 -3.48
N GLN A 103 -5.98 -15.86 -3.70
CA GLN A 103 -7.37 -15.71 -4.16
C GLN A 103 -7.56 -15.96 -5.66
N LYS A 104 -6.49 -16.27 -6.40
CA LYS A 104 -6.49 -16.51 -7.85
C LYS A 104 -7.10 -15.35 -8.65
N VAL A 105 -6.88 -14.11 -8.21
CA VAL A 105 -7.36 -12.90 -8.88
C VAL A 105 -6.19 -12.09 -9.45
N GLY A 106 -6.36 -11.62 -10.68
CA GLY A 106 -5.45 -10.66 -11.32
C GLY A 106 -5.93 -9.22 -11.14
N GLY A 107 -5.14 -8.28 -11.61
CA GLY A 107 -5.49 -6.87 -11.51
C GLY A 107 -4.42 -5.92 -12.00
N LYS A 108 -4.63 -4.63 -11.71
CA LYS A 108 -3.69 -3.55 -12.00
C LYS A 108 -2.60 -3.52 -10.93
N VAL A 109 -1.34 -3.59 -11.32
CA VAL A 109 -0.20 -3.49 -10.41
C VAL A 109 0.07 -2.01 -10.13
N LEU A 110 -0.25 -1.54 -8.92
CA LEU A 110 -0.18 -0.12 -8.59
C LEU A 110 1.27 0.30 -8.35
N PHE A 111 1.91 -0.30 -7.35
CA PHE A 111 3.26 0.01 -6.93
C PHE A 111 3.90 -1.17 -6.20
N GLU A 112 5.22 -1.12 -6.10
CA GLU A 112 6.04 -1.95 -5.22
C GLU A 112 6.56 -1.14 -4.04
N ILE A 113 6.70 -1.81 -2.90
CA ILE A 113 7.20 -1.25 -1.63
C ILE A 113 8.16 -2.23 -0.96
N TRP A 114 9.23 -1.69 -0.36
CA TRP A 114 10.26 -2.41 0.41
C TRP A 114 10.97 -1.45 1.37
#